data_AF-A0A6G9JSC8-F1
#
_entry.id   AF-A0A6G9JSC8-F1
#
_cell.length_a   1.000
_cell.length_b   1.000
_cell.length_c   1.000
_cell.angle_alpha   90.00
_cell.angle_beta   90.00
_cell.angle_gamma   90.00
#
_symmetry.space_group_name_H-M   'P 1'
#
loop_
_entity.id
_entity.type
_entity.pdbx_description
1 polymer ?
#
loop_
_entity_poly.entity_id
_entity_poly.type
_entity_poly.pdbx_seq_one_letter_code
_entity_poly.pdbx_strand_id
1 'polypeptide(L)'
;MNKNNYNRNKYKISEKIKWLSISIFLTLSFFINYYFDKTQLFVRIFIMSFLILCAIGTLIYTKKGEYLLSYIIMSKKEMQKIIWPKYNETLYTTLIVIVITIFMSLLLWGVDSIIFHLIAFIISLRF
;
A
#
# COMPACT_ATOMS: atom_id res chain seq x y z
N MET A 1 8.67 6.27 48.37
CA MET A 1 9.23 6.43 47.01
C MET A 1 8.58 5.38 46.10
N ASN A 2 7.90 5.80 45.03
CA ASN A 2 6.85 5.04 44.34
C ASN A 2 7.39 3.89 43.44
N LYS A 3 7.10 2.63 43.79
CA LYS A 3 7.56 1.41 43.11
C LYS A 3 7.08 1.30 41.65
N ASN A 4 5.93 1.91 41.32
CA ASN A 4 5.38 1.93 39.96
C ASN A 4 6.25 2.74 38.98
N ASN A 5 6.86 3.83 39.45
CA ASN A 5 7.74 4.66 38.63
C ASN A 5 9.04 3.92 38.29
N TYR A 6 9.57 3.11 39.21
CA TYR A 6 10.77 2.31 39.00
C TYR A 6 10.59 1.27 37.89
N ASN A 7 9.47 0.53 37.90
CA ASN A 7 9.18 -0.46 36.87
C ASN A 7 8.99 0.19 35.50
N ARG A 8 8.22 1.27 35.41
CA ARG A 8 7.98 1.99 34.14
C ARG A 8 9.27 2.54 33.53
N ASN A 9 10.18 3.07 34.35
CA ASN A 9 11.46 3.59 33.87
C ASN A 9 12.42 2.46 33.44
N LYS A 10 12.44 1.34 34.18
CA LYS A 10 13.23 0.15 33.84
C LYS A 10 12.83 -0.42 32.46
N TYR A 11 11.53 -0.48 32.17
CA TYR A 11 11.05 -0.91 30.84
C TYR A 11 11.42 0.07 29.72
N LYS A 12 11.30 1.38 29.96
CA LYS A 12 11.73 2.41 28.99
C LYS A 12 13.23 2.35 28.70
N ILE A 13 14.06 2.15 29.72
CA ILE A 13 15.53 2.06 29.56
C ILE A 13 15.91 0.82 28.74
N SER A 14 15.28 -0.34 28.99
CA SER A 14 15.49 -1.55 28.19
C SER A 14 15.15 -1.36 26.71
N GLU A 15 14.04 -0.67 26.41
CA GLU A 15 13.68 -0.33 25.02
C GLU A 15 14.66 0.64 24.38
N LYS A 16 15.13 1.65 25.13
CA LYS A 16 16.09 2.64 24.66
C LYS A 16 17.43 1.98 24.31
N ILE A 17 17.89 1.02 25.10
CA ILE A 17 19.10 0.23 24.85
C ILE A 17 18.95 -0.62 23.58
N LYS A 18 17.80 -1.29 23.39
CA LYS A 18 17.53 -2.07 22.16
C LYS A 18 17.54 -1.18 20.92
N TRP A 19 16.94 0.00 20.99
CA TRP A 19 16.96 0.98 19.90
C TRP A 19 18.36 1.53 19.61
N LEU A 20 19.17 1.74 20.64
CA LEU A 20 20.55 2.20 20.47
C LEU A 20 21.41 1.14 19.76
N SER A 21 21.19 -0.14 20.06
CA SER A 21 21.83 -1.27 19.36
C SER A 21 21.48 -1.30 17.87
N ILE A 22 20.20 -1.11 17.52
CA ILE A 22 19.74 -1.03 16.12
C ILE A 22 20.41 0.14 15.39
N SER A 23 20.46 1.31 16.03
CA SER A 23 21.12 2.50 15.46
C SER A 23 22.61 2.26 15.18
N ILE A 24 23.29 1.52 16.05
CA ILE A 24 24.69 1.15 15.90
C ILE A 24 24.90 0.16 14.75
N PHE A 25 24.05 -0.86 14.63
CA PHE A 25 24.12 -1.81 13.51
C PHE A 25 23.91 -1.11 12.16
N LEU A 26 23.01 -0.12 12.11
CA LEU A 26 22.68 0.62 10.89
C LEU A 26 23.83 1.54 10.45
N THR A 27 24.44 2.26 11.41
CA THR A 27 25.62 3.09 11.13
C THR A 27 26.81 2.23 10.73
N LEU A 28 27.03 1.08 11.39
CA LEU A 28 28.11 0.15 11.04
C LEU A 28 27.94 -0.38 9.61
N SER A 29 26.72 -0.77 9.21
CA SER A 29 26.41 -1.22 7.84
C SER A 29 26.73 -0.15 6.79
N PHE A 30 26.44 1.13 7.08
CA PHE A 30 26.77 2.25 6.21
C PHE A 30 28.29 2.46 6.07
N PHE A 31 29.03 2.38 7.19
CA PHE A 31 30.49 2.47 7.21
C PHE A 31 31.17 1.34 6.45
N ILE A 32 30.70 0.10 6.59
CA ILE A 32 31.20 -1.04 5.80
C ILE A 32 31.01 -0.78 4.30
N ASN A 33 29.87 -0.23 3.89
CA ASN A 33 29.61 0.04 2.48
C ASN A 33 30.61 1.06 1.90
N TYR A 34 30.82 2.17 2.62
CA TYR A 34 31.75 3.23 2.21
C TYR A 34 33.21 2.76 2.12
N TYR A 35 33.67 1.90 3.04
CA TYR A 35 35.09 1.48 3.07
C TYR A 35 35.42 0.43 1.99
N PHE A 36 34.44 -0.38 1.57
CA PHE A 36 34.63 -1.50 0.63
C PHE A 36 34.30 -1.16 -0.83
N ASP A 37 34.24 0.13 -1.20
CA ASP A 37 33.92 0.57 -2.57
C ASP A 37 34.92 0.08 -3.65
N LYS A 38 36.17 -0.26 -3.28
CA LYS A 38 37.23 -0.71 -4.20
C LYS A 38 37.47 -2.23 -4.29
N THR A 39 36.70 -3.05 -3.57
CA THR A 39 36.96 -4.50 -3.42
C THR A 39 35.82 -5.40 -3.94
N GLN A 40 36.07 -6.71 -4.07
CA GLN A 40 35.18 -7.72 -4.65
C GLN A 40 33.72 -7.65 -4.13
N LEU A 41 32.77 -7.49 -5.05
CA LEU A 41 31.33 -7.32 -4.79
C LEU A 41 30.71 -8.42 -3.90
N PHE A 42 31.17 -9.67 -4.03
CA PHE A 42 30.61 -10.82 -3.31
C PHE A 42 30.75 -10.72 -1.78
N VAL A 43 31.91 -10.26 -1.29
CA VAL A 43 32.19 -10.12 0.14
C VAL A 43 31.29 -9.04 0.76
N ARG A 44 31.05 -7.95 0.01
CA ARG A 44 30.16 -6.85 0.42
C ARG A 44 28.72 -7.32 0.62
N ILE A 45 28.18 -8.07 -0.35
CA ILE A 45 26.80 -8.58 -0.29
C ILE A 45 26.60 -9.46 0.95
N PHE A 46 27.57 -10.31 1.27
CA PHE A 46 27.45 -11.27 2.37
C PHE A 46 27.44 -10.57 3.74
N ILE A 47 28.38 -9.65 3.96
CA ILE A 47 28.48 -8.88 5.21
C ILE A 47 27.27 -7.97 5.38
N MET A 48 26.84 -7.29 4.31
CA MET A 48 25.69 -6.39 4.37
C MET A 48 24.39 -7.17 4.66
N SER A 49 24.20 -8.31 4.00
CA SER A 49 23.06 -9.20 4.26
C SER A 49 23.06 -9.73 5.69
N PHE A 50 24.23 -10.10 6.24
CA PHE A 50 24.33 -10.58 7.62
C PHE A 50 23.98 -9.48 8.64
N LEU A 51 24.50 -8.26 8.46
CA LEU A 51 24.17 -7.12 9.34
C LEU A 51 22.69 -6.76 9.27
N ILE A 52 22.09 -6.77 8.07
CA ILE A 52 20.66 -6.48 7.91
C ILE A 52 19.81 -7.53 8.63
N LEU A 53 20.19 -8.82 8.55
CA LEU A 53 19.49 -9.90 9.22
C LEU A 53 19.54 -9.75 10.74
N CYS A 54 20.72 -9.42 11.30
CA CYS A 54 20.86 -9.14 12.73
C CYS A 54 20.01 -7.93 13.16
N ALA A 55 20.02 -6.84 12.40
CA ALA A 55 19.22 -5.66 12.69
C ALA A 55 17.71 -5.98 12.69
N ILE A 56 17.23 -6.70 11.67
CA ILE A 56 15.83 -7.14 11.56
C ILE A 56 15.46 -8.08 12.72
N GLY A 57 16.33 -9.04 13.05
CA GLY A 57 16.13 -9.94 14.19
C GLY A 57 15.96 -9.16 15.49
N THR A 58 16.84 -8.21 15.79
CA THR A 58 16.73 -7.37 17.01
C THR A 58 15.47 -6.49 17.02
N LEU A 59 15.02 -6.02 15.86
CA LEU A 59 13.76 -5.27 15.72
C LEU A 59 12.54 -6.11 16.08
N ILE A 60 12.49 -7.36 15.61
CA ILE A 60 11.37 -8.28 15.88
C ILE A 60 11.26 -8.61 17.38
N TYR A 61 12.39 -8.81 18.06
CA TYR A 61 12.43 -9.07 19.52
C TYR A 61 12.21 -7.82 20.40
N THR A 62 12.00 -6.65 19.79
CA THR A 62 11.65 -5.42 20.53
C THR A 62 10.14 -5.36 20.71
N LYS A 63 9.64 -4.77 21.80
CA LYS A 63 8.20 -4.64 22.07
C LYS A 63 7.41 -4.05 20.90
N LYS A 64 7.98 -3.05 20.22
CA LYS A 64 7.41 -2.49 18.97
C LYS A 64 7.27 -3.55 17.85
N GLY A 65 8.22 -4.48 17.74
CA GLY A 65 8.18 -5.59 16.79
C GLY A 65 7.04 -6.58 17.06
N GLU A 66 6.80 -6.94 18.33
CA GLU A 66 5.66 -7.78 18.72
C GLU A 66 4.31 -7.09 18.43
N TYR A 67 4.21 -5.77 18.67
CA TYR A 67 3.03 -4.98 18.28
C TYR A 67 2.81 -4.97 16.77
N LEU A 68 3.87 -4.82 15.97
CA LEU A 68 3.76 -4.87 14.50
C LEU A 68 3.37 -6.26 14.01
N LEU A 69 3.91 -7.33 14.59
CA LEU A 69 3.55 -8.71 14.25
C LEU A 69 2.08 -9.01 14.57
N SER A 70 1.62 -8.66 15.76
CA SER A 70 0.22 -8.81 16.14
C SER A 70 -0.72 -7.98 15.26
N TYR A 71 -0.30 -6.76 14.88
CA TYR A 71 -1.03 -5.92 13.94
C TYR A 71 -1.16 -6.57 12.55
N ILE A 72 -0.07 -7.10 11.99
CA ILE A 72 -0.10 -7.81 10.69
C ILE A 72 -1.06 -9.00 10.73
N ILE A 73 -1.05 -9.76 11.84
CA ILE A 73 -1.95 -10.90 12.03
C ILE A 73 -3.42 -10.43 12.10
N MET A 74 -3.69 -9.33 12.80
CA MET A 74 -5.03 -8.74 12.89
C MET A 74 -5.50 -8.19 11.53
N SER A 75 -4.64 -7.48 10.80
CA SER A 75 -4.96 -6.96 9.45
C SER A 75 -5.24 -8.10 8.46
N LYS A 76 -4.52 -9.22 8.54
CA LYS A 76 -4.84 -10.41 7.72
C LYS A 76 -6.22 -10.99 8.05
N LYS A 77 -6.57 -11.08 9.34
CA LYS A 77 -7.91 -11.52 9.77
C LYS A 77 -9.00 -10.57 9.28
N GLU A 78 -8.70 -9.28 9.17
CA GLU A 78 -9.64 -8.27 8.69
C GLU A 78 -9.78 -8.27 7.16
N MET A 79 -8.67 -8.47 6.42
CA MET A 79 -8.73 -8.69 4.97
C MET A 79 -9.56 -9.92 4.61
N GLN A 80 -9.56 -10.96 5.43
CA GLN A 80 -10.42 -12.14 5.24
C GLN A 80 -11.91 -11.85 5.46
N LYS A 81 -12.27 -10.74 6.12
CA LYS A 81 -13.66 -10.29 6.25
C LYS A 81 -14.13 -9.51 5.03
N ILE A 82 -13.24 -9.18 4.09
CA ILE A 82 -13.62 -8.58 2.83
C ILE A 82 -14.33 -9.67 2.03
N ILE A 83 -15.65 -9.64 2.06
CA ILE A 83 -16.47 -10.47 1.18
C ILE A 83 -16.24 -9.90 -0.22
N TRP A 84 -15.36 -10.54 -0.98
CA TRP A 84 -15.17 -10.16 -2.37
C TRP A 84 -16.50 -10.35 -3.11
N PRO A 85 -16.97 -9.33 -3.84
CA PRO A 85 -18.28 -9.35 -4.47
C PRO A 85 -18.38 -10.56 -5.39
N LYS A 86 -19.50 -11.29 -5.29
CA LYS A 86 -19.80 -12.38 -6.22
C LYS A 86 -19.98 -11.79 -7.61
N TYR A 87 -19.40 -12.46 -8.60
CA TYR A 87 -19.43 -12.08 -10.03
C TYR A 87 -20.85 -11.77 -10.53
N ASN A 88 -21.86 -12.47 -10.01
CA ASN A 88 -23.25 -12.28 -10.42
C ASN A 88 -23.77 -10.88 -10.08
N GLU A 89 -23.47 -10.34 -8.89
CA GLU A 89 -23.98 -9.03 -8.45
C GLU A 89 -23.38 -7.87 -9.26
N THR A 90 -22.09 -7.98 -9.63
CA THR A 90 -21.41 -7.00 -10.48
C THR A 90 -21.91 -7.04 -11.92
N LEU A 91 -22.27 -8.21 -12.44
CA LEU A 91 -22.81 -8.34 -13.79
C LEU A 91 -24.21 -7.74 -13.92
N TYR A 92 -25.11 -7.92 -12.94
CA TYR A 92 -26.44 -7.31 -13.00
C TYR A 92 -26.36 -5.78 -13.07
N THR A 93 -25.53 -5.16 -12.23
CA THR A 93 -25.39 -3.70 -12.19
C THR A 93 -24.75 -3.13 -13.46
N THR A 94 -23.70 -3.75 -13.99
CA THR A 94 -23.06 -3.32 -15.24
C THR A 94 -23.97 -3.50 -16.46
N LEU A 95 -24.74 -4.59 -16.53
CA LEU A 95 -25.69 -4.83 -17.61
C LEU A 95 -26.83 -3.79 -17.59
N ILE A 96 -27.37 -3.47 -16.41
CA ILE A 96 -28.37 -2.40 -16.25
C ILE A 96 -27.81 -1.05 -16.76
N VAL A 97 -26.57 -0.70 -16.40
CA VAL A 97 -25.92 0.54 -16.86
C VAL A 97 -25.71 0.53 -18.38
N ILE A 98 -25.30 -0.59 -18.97
CA ILE A 98 -25.13 -0.74 -20.43
C ILE A 98 -26.47 -0.49 -21.15
N VAL A 99 -27.55 -1.11 -20.66
CA VAL A 99 -28.88 -0.94 -21.24
C VAL A 99 -29.34 0.51 -21.20
N ILE A 100 -29.20 1.19 -20.06
CA ILE A 100 -29.54 2.60 -19.92
C ILE A 100 -28.67 3.47 -20.84
N THR A 101 -27.37 3.18 -20.94
CA THR A 101 -26.44 3.97 -21.76
C THR A 101 -26.77 3.83 -23.25
N ILE A 102 -27.08 2.62 -23.73
CA ILE A 102 -27.54 2.38 -25.11
C ILE A 102 -28.84 3.13 -25.38
N PHE A 103 -29.79 3.08 -24.44
CA PHE A 103 -31.06 3.78 -24.57
C PHE A 103 -30.87 5.30 -24.68
N MET A 104 -30.04 5.89 -23.81
CA MET A 104 -29.72 7.31 -23.86
C MET A 104 -28.98 7.71 -25.14
N SER A 105 -28.01 6.90 -25.57
CA SER A 105 -27.30 7.11 -26.84
C SER A 105 -28.24 7.07 -28.04
N LEU A 106 -29.21 6.16 -28.04
CA LEU A 106 -30.18 6.02 -29.12
C LEU A 106 -31.17 7.19 -29.15
N LEU A 107 -31.61 7.66 -27.99
CA LEU A 107 -32.46 8.85 -27.86
C LEU A 107 -31.75 10.11 -28.36
N LEU A 108 -30.51 10.35 -27.92
CA LEU A 108 -29.73 11.50 -28.40
C LEU A 108 -29.57 11.43 -29.92
N TRP A 109 -29.08 10.30 -30.44
CA TRP A 109 -28.87 10.11 -31.87
C TRP A 109 -30.12 10.36 -32.70
N GLY A 110 -31.28 9.89 -32.24
CA GLY A 110 -32.56 10.12 -32.91
C GLY A 110 -32.93 11.60 -32.98
N VAL A 111 -32.77 12.33 -31.88
CA VAL A 111 -33.08 13.76 -31.80
C VAL A 111 -32.10 14.57 -32.67
N ASP A 112 -30.80 14.31 -32.55
CA ASP A 112 -29.76 14.95 -33.34
C ASP A 112 -29.98 14.72 -34.85
N SER A 113 -30.36 13.51 -35.25
CA SER A 113 -30.67 13.17 -36.65
C SER A 113 -31.90 13.92 -37.17
N ILE A 114 -32.95 14.06 -36.37
CA ILE A 114 -34.16 14.84 -36.75
C ILE A 114 -33.82 16.31 -36.93
N ILE A 115 -33.06 16.88 -36.00
CA ILE A 115 -32.67 18.30 -36.02
C ILE A 115 -31.80 18.58 -37.24
N PHE A 116 -30.79 17.74 -37.49
CA PHE A 116 -29.94 17.86 -38.67
C PHE A 116 -30.74 17.82 -39.97
N HIS A 117 -31.71 16.91 -40.09
CA HIS A 117 -32.55 16.80 -41.27
C HIS A 117 -33.42 18.05 -41.49
N LEU A 118 -34.01 18.60 -40.42
CA LEU A 118 -34.79 19.85 -40.47
C LEU A 118 -33.93 21.04 -40.91
N ILE A 119 -32.72 21.15 -40.35
CA ILE A 119 -31.77 22.22 -40.71
C ILE A 119 -31.37 22.10 -42.17
N ALA A 120 -31.03 20.89 -42.64
CA ALA A 120 -30.68 20.64 -44.04
C ALA A 120 -31.83 20.99 -44.99
N PHE A 121 -33.08 20.66 -44.63
CA PHE A 121 -34.26 21.02 -45.40
C PHE A 121 -34.43 22.54 -45.51
N ILE A 122 -34.29 23.28 -44.41
CA ILE A 122 -34.36 24.75 -44.40
C ILE A 122 -33.27 25.38 -45.28
N ILE A 123 -32.03 24.87 -45.21
CA ILE A 123 -30.91 25.41 -45.98
C ILE A 123 -31.09 25.12 -47.47
N SER A 124 -31.50 23.89 -47.81
CA SER A 124 -31.76 23.49 -49.20
C SER A 124 -32.92 24.24 -49.84
N LEU A 125 -33.88 24.74 -49.07
CA LEU A 125 -34.99 25.54 -49.60
C LEU A 125 -34.57 26.99 -49.88
N ARG A 126 -33.50 27.46 -49.24
CA ARG A 126 -33.01 28.84 -49.34
C ARG A 126 -31.96 29.05 -50.43
N PHE A 127 -31.46 27.97 -51.03
CA PHE A 127 -30.56 27.99 -52.18
C PHE A 127 -31.30 27.52 -53.44
#